data_AF-F4KJX3-F1
#
_entry.id   AF-F4KJX3-F1
#
_cell.length_a   1.000
_cell.length_b   1.000
_cell.length_c   1.000
_cell.angle_alpha   90.00
_cell.angle_beta   90.00
_cell.angle_gamma   90.00
#
_symmetry.space_group_name_H-M   'P 1'
#
loop_
_entity.id
_entity.type
_entity.pdbx_description
1 polymer ?
#
loop_
_entity_poly.entity_id
_entity_poly.type
_entity_poly.pdbx_seq_one_letter_code
_entity_poly.pdbx_strand_id
1 'polypeptide(L)'
;MLPPSVWVVSSQSSSPVPNPIDEETIASQLADIRAALRTRMDGSVAQSMRESGLDYRYNWGWTRGYLLELAAQYQPSRQLAEALRDTSVRELLILSTMLFPREELTEQDVAAFLEKADNVELQEQLAFNLLSYTPCAIRWAEEVVLSSATDESRLYVALLTIANYTKRQPDKPLSEKLTEVLESYVSAEELPMHCRRVAYDLLITLEERTASND
;
A
#
# COMPACT_ATOMS: atom_id res chain seq x y z
N MET A 1 -32.70 -4.61 -54.37
CA MET A 1 -31.24 -4.38 -54.46
C MET A 1 -31.00 -2.95 -54.00
N LEU A 2 -30.62 -2.79 -52.73
CA LEU A 2 -30.35 -1.50 -52.06
C LEU A 2 -28.89 -1.53 -51.58
N PRO A 3 -28.14 -0.41 -51.63
CA PRO A 3 -26.72 -0.39 -51.27
C PRO A 3 -26.49 -0.42 -49.74
N PRO A 4 -25.28 -0.82 -49.29
CA PRO A 4 -25.02 -1.19 -47.91
C PRO A 4 -24.76 0.02 -46.99
N SER A 5 -25.11 -0.19 -45.73
CA SER A 5 -25.05 0.70 -44.58
C SER A 5 -23.62 1.20 -44.31
N VAL A 6 -23.46 2.53 -44.24
CA VAL A 6 -22.25 3.18 -43.71
C VAL A 6 -22.34 3.14 -42.19
N TRP A 7 -21.56 2.25 -41.57
CA TRP A 7 -21.32 2.30 -40.13
C TRP A 7 -20.31 3.42 -39.86
N VAL A 8 -20.80 4.51 -39.27
CA VAL A 8 -19.93 5.52 -38.67
C VAL A 8 -19.37 4.93 -37.38
N VAL A 9 -18.06 4.66 -37.37
CA VAL A 9 -17.32 4.38 -36.14
C VAL A 9 -17.23 5.70 -35.37
N SER A 10 -18.05 5.86 -34.35
CA SER A 10 -17.88 6.91 -33.34
C SER A 10 -16.67 6.56 -32.49
N SER A 11 -15.56 7.23 -32.77
CA SER A 11 -14.31 7.15 -32.03
C SER A 11 -14.42 7.86 -30.68
N GLN A 12 -13.97 7.15 -29.64
CA GLN A 12 -13.40 7.64 -28.38
C GLN A 12 -14.35 8.30 -27.37
N SER A 13 -14.87 7.48 -26.46
CA SER A 13 -15.14 7.88 -25.08
C SER A 13 -13.81 7.86 -24.30
N SER A 14 -13.05 8.95 -24.38
CA SER A 14 -11.95 9.18 -23.44
C SER A 14 -12.56 9.52 -22.09
N SER A 15 -12.43 8.62 -21.12
CA SER A 15 -12.72 8.93 -19.72
C SER A 15 -11.97 10.21 -19.33
N PRO A 16 -12.60 11.18 -18.66
CA PRO A 16 -11.92 12.41 -18.28
C PRO A 16 -10.85 12.03 -17.25
N VAL A 17 -9.59 12.32 -17.58
CA VAL A 17 -8.52 12.39 -16.58
C VAL A 17 -8.99 13.44 -15.55
N PRO A 18 -9.03 13.13 -14.24
CA PRO A 18 -9.37 14.11 -13.23
C PRO A 18 -8.48 15.34 -13.42
N ASN A 19 -9.08 16.53 -13.44
CA ASN A 19 -8.32 17.76 -13.57
C ASN A 19 -7.32 17.84 -12.39
N PRO A 20 -6.05 18.23 -12.64
CA PRO A 20 -5.10 18.49 -11.55
C PRO A 20 -5.72 19.47 -10.56
N ILE A 21 -5.68 19.13 -9.26
CA ILE A 21 -6.02 20.10 -8.21
C ILE A 21 -4.97 21.21 -8.20
N ASP A 22 -5.42 22.46 -8.07
CA ASP A 22 -4.51 23.61 -8.04
C ASP A 22 -3.68 23.65 -6.74
N GLU A 23 -2.55 24.35 -6.80
CA GLU A 23 -1.59 24.46 -5.69
C GLU A 23 -2.21 25.05 -4.42
N GLU A 24 -3.16 25.99 -4.56
CA GLU A 24 -3.85 26.61 -3.43
C GLU A 24 -4.73 25.59 -2.68
N THR A 25 -5.45 24.76 -3.43
CA THR A 25 -6.25 23.66 -2.88
C THR A 25 -5.38 22.65 -2.16
N ILE A 26 -4.25 22.25 -2.75
CA ILE A 26 -3.29 21.32 -2.11
C ILE A 26 -2.79 21.92 -0.79
N ALA A 27 -2.35 23.18 -0.81
CA ALA A 27 -1.83 23.86 0.37
C ALA A 27 -2.89 23.95 1.48
N SER A 28 -4.14 24.27 1.12
CA SER A 28 -5.27 24.30 2.07
C SER A 28 -5.53 22.92 2.67
N GLN A 29 -5.62 21.87 1.86
CA GLN A 29 -5.86 20.51 2.35
C GLN A 29 -4.72 20.01 3.25
N LEU A 30 -3.47 20.32 2.92
CA LEU A 30 -2.33 20.01 3.79
C LEU A 30 -2.42 20.74 5.13
N ALA A 31 -2.81 22.01 5.13
CA ALA A 31 -3.00 22.79 6.35
C ALA A 31 -4.11 22.19 7.22
N ASP A 32 -5.25 21.81 6.62
CA ASP A 32 -6.38 21.19 7.31
C ASP A 32 -6.01 19.83 7.91
N ILE A 33 -5.32 18.97 7.15
CA ILE A 33 -4.82 17.67 7.63
C ILE A 33 -3.89 17.89 8.84
N ARG A 34 -2.93 18.83 8.73
CA ARG A 34 -1.98 19.11 9.83
C ARG A 34 -2.70 19.66 11.07
N ALA A 35 -3.69 20.53 10.90
CA ALA A 35 -4.50 21.07 11.98
C ALA A 35 -5.34 19.97 12.67
N ALA A 36 -5.94 19.07 11.89
CA ALA A 36 -6.69 17.94 12.39
C ALA A 36 -5.82 17.00 13.23
N LEU A 37 -4.63 16.63 12.71
CA LEU A 37 -3.64 15.84 13.44
C LEU A 37 -3.22 16.53 14.75
N ARG A 38 -2.93 17.84 14.71
CA ARG A 38 -2.51 18.61 15.89
C ARG A 38 -3.59 18.68 16.96
N THR A 39 -4.84 18.93 16.57
CA THR A 39 -5.99 19.01 17.49
C THR A 39 -6.19 17.70 18.26
N ARG A 40 -5.98 16.56 17.59
CA ARG A 40 -6.03 15.24 18.23
C ARG A 40 -4.83 14.94 19.15
N MET A 41 -3.66 15.52 18.87
CA MET A 41 -2.47 15.39 19.73
C MET A 41 -2.57 16.24 21.02
N ASP A 42 -3.27 17.37 20.99
CA ASP A 42 -3.24 18.41 22.05
C ASP A 42 -4.12 18.14 23.31
N GLY A 43 -4.45 16.88 23.66
CA GLY A 43 -4.40 16.52 25.10
C GLY A 43 -5.51 15.72 25.76
N SER A 44 -6.79 15.79 25.39
CA SER A 44 -7.84 15.10 26.18
C SER A 44 -7.76 13.57 26.07
N VAL A 45 -7.42 13.06 24.88
CA VAL A 45 -7.36 11.62 24.69
C VAL A 45 -6.00 11.02 25.03
N ALA A 46 -4.91 11.73 24.76
CA ALA A 46 -3.59 11.34 25.26
C ALA A 46 -3.54 11.26 26.79
N GLN A 47 -4.38 12.03 27.48
CA GLN A 47 -4.57 11.99 28.92
C GLN A 47 -5.48 10.83 29.37
N SER A 48 -6.66 10.65 28.76
CA SER A 48 -7.58 9.54 29.08
C SER A 48 -6.95 8.15 28.85
N MET A 49 -6.08 7.99 27.85
CA MET A 49 -5.35 6.75 27.59
C MET A 49 -4.25 6.49 28.62
N ARG A 50 -3.55 7.53 29.07
CA ARG A 50 -2.61 7.46 30.22
C ARG A 50 -3.34 7.04 31.49
N GLU A 51 -4.51 7.63 31.74
CA GLU A 51 -5.38 7.31 32.89
C GLU A 51 -5.94 5.87 32.82
N SER A 52 -6.11 5.32 31.62
CA SER A 52 -6.55 3.94 31.39
C SER A 52 -5.41 2.90 31.40
N GLY A 53 -4.17 3.30 31.70
CA GLY A 53 -3.02 2.38 31.80
C GLY A 53 -2.50 1.86 30.45
N LEU A 54 -2.91 2.46 29.34
CA LEU A 54 -2.38 2.14 28.01
C LEU A 54 -1.04 2.83 27.83
N ASP A 55 0.04 2.15 28.25
CA ASP A 55 1.41 2.62 28.07
C ASP A 55 1.76 2.71 26.58
N TYR A 56 2.41 3.81 26.18
CA TYR A 56 2.52 4.32 24.80
C TYR A 56 3.48 3.52 23.90
N ARG A 57 3.70 2.23 24.20
CA ARG A 57 4.57 1.37 23.41
C ARG A 57 3.70 0.46 22.56
N TYR A 58 3.70 0.75 21.26
CA TYR A 58 3.39 -0.25 20.24
C TYR A 58 1.92 -0.70 20.17
N ASN A 59 0.96 0.20 19.91
CA ASN A 59 -0.41 -0.23 19.60
C ASN A 59 -1.05 0.62 18.48
N TRP A 60 -1.05 0.03 17.30
CA TRP A 60 -1.64 0.44 16.02
C TRP A 60 -3.13 0.85 16.04
N GLY A 61 -3.84 0.57 17.14
CA GLY A 61 -5.29 0.73 17.24
C GLY A 61 -5.79 2.18 17.33
N TRP A 62 -4.97 3.11 17.81
CA TRP A 62 -5.47 4.47 18.10
C TRP A 62 -5.26 5.48 16.97
N THR A 63 -4.19 5.33 16.18
CA THR A 63 -3.90 6.22 15.04
C THR A 63 -4.53 5.72 13.74
N ARG A 64 -4.50 4.42 13.44
CA ARG A 64 -4.95 3.93 12.13
C ARG A 64 -6.44 4.19 11.85
N GLY A 65 -7.31 3.95 12.83
CA GLY A 65 -8.75 4.21 12.69
C GLY A 65 -9.03 5.68 12.39
N TYR A 66 -8.36 6.58 13.12
CA TYR A 66 -8.46 8.01 12.88
C TYR A 66 -7.87 8.45 11.53
N LEU A 67 -6.73 7.90 11.11
CA LEU A 67 -6.14 8.19 9.80
C LEU A 67 -7.06 7.73 8.66
N LEU A 68 -7.78 6.61 8.83
CA LEU A 68 -8.81 6.19 7.87
C LEU A 68 -9.99 7.17 7.83
N GLU A 69 -10.51 7.60 8.99
CA GLU A 69 -11.57 8.60 9.07
C GLU A 69 -11.16 9.94 8.46
N LEU A 70 -9.90 10.33 8.65
CA LEU A 70 -9.33 11.55 8.08
C LEU A 70 -9.15 11.41 6.57
N ALA A 71 -8.55 10.31 6.09
CA ALA A 71 -8.39 10.05 4.66
C ALA A 71 -9.73 10.03 3.92
N ALA A 72 -10.78 9.47 4.54
CA ALA A 72 -12.13 9.40 3.95
C ALA A 72 -12.78 10.77 3.70
N GLN A 73 -12.25 11.86 4.28
CA GLN A 73 -12.73 13.23 4.04
C GLN A 73 -12.16 13.84 2.76
N TYR A 74 -11.17 13.20 2.13
CA TYR A 74 -10.50 13.68 0.93
C TYR A 74 -10.70 12.70 -0.22
N GLN A 75 -10.79 13.21 -1.44
CA GLN A 75 -10.71 12.37 -2.62
C GLN A 75 -9.25 11.96 -2.86
N PRO A 76 -8.98 10.73 -3.33
CA PRO A 76 -7.65 10.35 -3.77
C PRO A 76 -7.09 11.34 -4.79
N SER A 77 -5.84 11.74 -4.61
CA SER A 77 -5.15 12.70 -5.47
C SER A 77 -3.66 12.43 -5.44
N ARG A 78 -3.05 12.27 -6.62
CA ARG A 78 -1.59 12.12 -6.75
C ARG A 78 -0.88 13.31 -6.12
N GLN A 79 -1.26 14.53 -6.46
CA GLN A 79 -0.57 15.73 -6.00
C GLN A 79 -0.62 15.89 -4.48
N LEU A 80 -1.78 15.64 -3.86
CA LEU A 80 -1.91 15.67 -2.41
C LEU A 80 -1.07 14.56 -1.76
N ALA A 81 -1.13 13.34 -2.28
CA ALA A 81 -0.37 12.22 -1.75
C ALA A 81 1.14 12.45 -1.86
N GLU A 82 1.63 13.01 -2.97
CA GLU A 82 3.02 13.38 -3.16
C GLU A 82 3.46 14.47 -2.17
N ALA A 83 2.64 15.50 -1.97
CA ALA A 83 2.94 16.56 -1.01
C ALA A 83 2.90 16.05 0.45
N LEU A 84 2.04 15.08 0.76
CA LEU A 84 2.04 14.36 2.03
C LEU A 84 3.27 13.44 2.19
N ARG A 85 3.81 12.90 1.09
CA ARG A 85 5.01 12.06 1.09
C ARG A 85 6.28 12.88 1.30
N ASP A 86 6.29 14.15 0.91
CA ASP A 86 7.42 15.07 1.09
C ASP A 86 7.50 15.66 2.50
N THR A 87 7.57 14.77 3.50
CA THR A 87 7.67 15.11 4.92
C THR A 87 8.39 13.99 5.67
N SER A 88 8.70 14.21 6.94
CA SER A 88 9.18 13.19 7.89
C SER A 88 8.12 12.83 8.94
N VAL A 89 6.92 13.40 8.87
CA VAL A 89 5.82 13.13 9.82
C VAL A 89 5.15 11.82 9.46
N ARG A 90 5.26 10.83 10.35
CA ARG A 90 4.73 9.46 10.19
C ARG A 90 3.27 9.42 9.73
N GLU A 91 2.38 10.17 10.37
CA GLU A 91 0.95 10.18 10.06
C GLU A 91 0.69 10.66 8.63
N LEU A 92 1.45 11.65 8.16
CA LEU A 92 1.34 12.17 6.79
C LEU A 92 1.87 11.16 5.77
N LEU A 93 2.97 10.47 6.08
CA LEU A 93 3.48 9.38 5.25
C LEU A 93 2.46 8.24 5.11
N ILE A 94 1.79 7.86 6.20
CA ILE A 94 0.72 6.86 6.14
C ILE A 94 -0.46 7.37 5.31
N LEU A 95 -0.92 8.60 5.53
CA LEU A 95 -2.02 9.20 4.75
C LEU A 95 -1.69 9.28 3.25
N SER A 96 -0.44 9.56 2.90
CA SER A 96 0.03 9.53 1.51
C SER A 96 -0.27 8.18 0.84
N THR A 97 0.00 7.07 1.53
CA THR A 97 -0.31 5.71 1.00
C THR A 97 -1.80 5.43 0.88
N MET A 98 -2.65 6.11 1.68
CA MET A 98 -4.10 5.96 1.65
C MET A 98 -4.77 6.81 0.56
N LEU A 99 -4.19 7.99 0.27
CA LEU A 99 -4.74 9.00 -0.64
C LEU A 99 -4.14 8.96 -2.04
N PHE A 100 -3.12 8.14 -2.28
CA PHE A 100 -2.58 7.98 -3.63
C PHE A 100 -3.57 7.18 -4.52
N PRO A 101 -3.92 7.70 -5.72
CA PRO A 101 -4.82 7.02 -6.64
C PRO A 101 -4.18 5.72 -7.17
N ARG A 102 -4.82 4.58 -6.89
CA ARG A 102 -4.25 3.23 -7.13
C ARG A 102 -4.06 2.95 -8.61
N GLU A 103 -5.00 3.40 -9.43
CA GLU A 103 -5.04 3.29 -10.89
C GLU A 103 -3.94 4.09 -11.58
N GLU A 104 -3.33 5.03 -10.87
CA GLU A 104 -2.28 5.90 -11.37
C GLU A 104 -0.88 5.43 -10.94
N LEU A 105 -0.76 4.44 -10.05
CA LEU A 105 0.53 4.02 -9.50
C LEU A 105 1.49 3.51 -10.58
N THR A 106 2.69 4.10 -10.64
CA THR A 106 3.77 3.69 -11.53
C THR A 106 4.91 2.98 -10.78
N GLU A 107 5.82 2.32 -11.50
CA GLU A 107 7.02 1.72 -10.89
C GLU A 107 7.94 2.79 -10.27
N GLN A 108 7.98 4.01 -10.83
CA GLN A 108 8.69 5.14 -10.25
C GLN A 108 8.04 5.58 -8.92
N ASP A 109 6.71 5.57 -8.83
CA ASP A 109 6.01 5.87 -7.58
C ASP A 109 6.30 4.84 -6.51
N VAL A 110 6.34 3.55 -6.86
CA VAL A 110 6.72 2.47 -5.94
C VAL A 110 8.12 2.75 -5.36
N ALA A 111 9.09 3.09 -6.21
CA ALA A 111 10.43 3.45 -5.75
C ALA A 111 10.41 4.66 -4.78
N ALA A 112 9.69 5.73 -5.12
CA ALA A 112 9.58 6.91 -4.27
C ALA A 112 8.87 6.64 -2.94
N PHE A 113 7.90 5.72 -2.90
CA PHE A 113 7.28 5.28 -1.65
C PHE A 113 8.23 4.43 -0.79
N LEU A 114 9.00 3.53 -1.41
CA LEU A 114 10.00 2.72 -0.70
C LEU A 114 11.08 3.58 -0.05
N GLU A 115 11.51 4.67 -0.71
CA GLU A 115 12.48 5.62 -0.13
C GLU A 115 12.00 6.25 1.19
N LYS A 116 10.68 6.40 1.37
CA LYS A 116 10.09 6.94 2.61
C LYS A 116 9.70 5.87 3.62
N ALA A 117 9.66 4.60 3.24
CA ALA A 117 9.30 3.47 4.10
C ALA A 117 10.52 2.96 4.88
N ASP A 118 11.08 3.84 5.73
CA ASP A 118 12.36 3.62 6.43
C ASP A 118 12.28 2.76 7.69
N ASN A 119 11.07 2.32 8.06
CA ASN A 119 10.82 1.47 9.22
C ASN A 119 9.71 0.45 8.93
N VAL A 120 9.67 -0.61 9.75
CA VAL A 120 8.73 -1.74 9.64
C VAL A 120 7.28 -1.28 9.52
N GLU A 121 6.90 -0.26 10.29
CA GLU A 121 5.51 0.20 10.29
C GLU A 121 5.13 0.88 8.97
N LEU A 122 5.97 1.76 8.44
CA LEU A 122 5.72 2.39 7.14
C LEU A 122 5.75 1.39 5.99
N GLN A 123 6.59 0.36 6.08
CA GLN A 123 6.64 -0.76 5.13
C GLN A 123 5.34 -1.55 5.12
N GLU A 124 4.81 -1.90 6.28
CA GLU A 124 3.52 -2.58 6.43
C GLU A 124 2.36 -1.71 5.92
N GLN A 125 2.35 -0.42 6.25
CA GLN A 125 1.32 0.52 5.80
C GLN A 125 1.35 0.70 4.27
N LEU A 126 2.54 0.83 3.68
CA LEU A 126 2.70 0.93 2.23
C LEU A 126 2.16 -0.31 1.50
N ALA A 127 2.59 -1.50 1.93
CA ALA A 127 2.13 -2.77 1.34
C ALA A 127 0.61 -2.93 1.49
N PHE A 128 0.08 -2.59 2.67
CA PHE A 128 -1.34 -2.79 3.00
C PHE A 128 -2.26 -1.77 2.31
N ASN A 129 -1.93 -0.48 2.34
CA ASN A 129 -2.84 0.58 1.89
C ASN A 129 -2.84 0.76 0.37
N LEU A 130 -1.68 0.53 -0.27
CA LEU A 130 -1.44 0.89 -1.67
C LEU A 130 -1.03 -0.31 -2.53
N LEU A 131 0.15 -0.90 -2.26
CA LEU A 131 0.79 -1.81 -3.22
C LEU A 131 -0.07 -3.05 -3.53
N SER A 132 -0.66 -3.67 -2.51
CA SER A 132 -1.47 -4.89 -2.64
C SER A 132 -2.77 -4.73 -3.44
N TYR A 133 -3.11 -3.51 -3.88
CA TYR A 133 -4.26 -3.25 -4.76
C TYR A 133 -3.88 -3.04 -6.23
N THR A 134 -2.59 -2.90 -6.56
CA THR A 134 -2.15 -2.38 -7.86
C THR A 134 -1.39 -3.43 -8.67
N PRO A 135 -1.81 -3.74 -9.92
CA PRO A 135 -1.15 -4.78 -10.72
C PRO A 135 0.34 -4.54 -10.97
N CYS A 136 0.77 -3.29 -11.14
CA CYS A 136 2.19 -2.95 -11.32
C CYS A 136 3.02 -3.31 -10.07
N ALA A 137 2.51 -3.04 -8.86
CA ALA A 137 3.21 -3.38 -7.63
C ALA A 137 3.20 -4.89 -7.34
N ILE A 138 2.16 -5.63 -7.76
CA ILE A 138 2.18 -7.10 -7.66
C ILE A 138 3.28 -7.67 -8.54
N ARG A 139 3.38 -7.23 -9.81
CA ARG A 139 4.47 -7.66 -10.71
C ARG A 139 5.85 -7.32 -10.13
N TRP A 140 6.03 -6.08 -9.65
CA TRP A 140 7.25 -5.66 -8.98
C TRP A 140 7.59 -6.56 -7.78
N ALA A 141 6.60 -6.89 -6.95
CA ALA A 141 6.82 -7.73 -5.78
C ALA A 141 7.24 -9.16 -6.16
N GLU A 142 6.63 -9.75 -7.19
CA GLU A 142 7.04 -11.05 -7.73
C GLU A 142 8.47 -11.01 -8.27
N GLU A 143 8.83 -9.98 -9.04
CA GLU A 143 10.20 -9.82 -9.55
C GLU A 143 11.23 -9.72 -8.40
N VAL A 144 10.89 -8.98 -7.35
CA VAL A 144 11.75 -8.81 -6.16
C VAL A 144 11.93 -10.11 -5.39
N VAL A 145 10.84 -10.87 -5.19
CA VAL A 145 10.86 -12.17 -4.49
C VAL A 145 11.57 -13.24 -5.31
N LEU A 146 11.42 -13.26 -6.63
CA LEU A 146 12.05 -14.26 -7.50
C LEU A 146 13.53 -13.93 -7.81
N SER A 147 14.02 -12.76 -7.39
CA SER A 147 15.40 -12.33 -7.59
C SER A 147 16.34 -12.90 -6.51
N SER A 148 17.55 -13.27 -6.94
CA SER A 148 18.61 -13.81 -6.06
C SER A 148 19.43 -12.74 -5.34
N ALA A 149 19.24 -11.45 -5.66
CA ALA A 149 20.00 -10.33 -5.11
C ALA A 149 19.04 -9.20 -4.76
N THR A 150 18.47 -9.26 -3.56
CA THR A 150 17.44 -8.32 -3.14
C THR A 150 17.80 -7.74 -1.77
N ASP A 151 17.71 -6.41 -1.67
CA ASP A 151 17.78 -5.68 -0.41
C ASP A 151 16.70 -6.17 0.58
N GLU A 152 17.07 -6.42 1.84
CA GLU A 152 16.19 -7.03 2.84
C GLU A 152 14.89 -6.23 3.05
N SER A 153 14.99 -4.90 3.06
CA SER A 153 13.83 -4.01 3.22
C SER A 153 12.88 -4.11 2.03
N ARG A 154 13.41 -4.09 0.80
CA ARG A 154 12.62 -4.32 -0.41
C ARG A 154 11.96 -5.70 -0.43
N LEU A 155 12.70 -6.74 -0.05
CA LEU A 155 12.17 -8.10 0.03
C LEU A 155 11.00 -8.17 1.02
N TYR A 156 11.14 -7.55 2.19
CA TYR A 156 10.08 -7.54 3.18
C TYR A 156 8.79 -6.88 2.67
N VAL A 157 8.90 -5.71 2.03
CA VAL A 157 7.74 -5.02 1.44
C VAL A 157 7.11 -5.85 0.31
N ALA A 158 7.92 -6.52 -0.52
CA ALA A 158 7.42 -7.39 -1.58
C ALA A 158 6.66 -8.61 -1.01
N LEU A 159 7.22 -9.30 -0.01
CA LEU A 159 6.55 -10.41 0.68
C LEU A 159 5.22 -9.96 1.30
N LEU A 160 5.20 -8.82 1.99
CA LEU A 160 3.98 -8.23 2.54
C LEU A 160 2.96 -7.89 1.46
N THR A 161 3.42 -7.37 0.31
CA THR A 161 2.55 -7.00 -0.82
C THR A 161 1.86 -8.24 -1.39
N ILE A 162 2.60 -9.32 -1.64
CA ILE A 162 2.03 -10.58 -2.14
C ILE A 162 1.11 -11.22 -1.09
N ALA A 163 1.53 -11.31 0.18
CA ALA A 163 0.70 -11.86 1.26
C ALA A 163 -0.64 -11.12 1.41
N ASN A 164 -0.61 -9.79 1.34
CA ASN A 164 -1.80 -8.95 1.37
C ASN A 164 -2.67 -9.14 0.13
N TYR A 165 -2.08 -9.27 -1.04
CA TYR A 165 -2.79 -9.52 -2.29
C TYR A 165 -3.49 -10.88 -2.29
N THR A 166 -2.80 -11.96 -1.90
CA THR A 166 -3.36 -13.32 -1.83
C THR A 166 -4.56 -13.37 -0.89
N LYS A 167 -4.50 -12.71 0.28
CA LYS A 167 -5.64 -12.63 1.21
C LYS A 167 -6.85 -11.89 0.62
N ARG A 168 -6.62 -10.90 -0.25
CA ARG A 168 -7.69 -10.09 -0.88
C ARG A 168 -8.25 -10.74 -2.14
N GLN A 169 -7.44 -11.50 -2.85
CA GLN A 169 -7.72 -12.05 -4.18
C GLN A 169 -7.29 -13.52 -4.23
N PRO A 170 -7.92 -14.40 -3.44
CA PRO A 170 -7.48 -15.78 -3.27
C PRO A 170 -7.47 -16.56 -4.58
N ASP A 171 -8.32 -16.20 -5.54
CA ASP A 171 -8.46 -16.91 -6.82
C ASP A 171 -7.49 -16.41 -7.91
N LYS A 172 -6.83 -15.26 -7.72
CA LYS A 172 -5.96 -14.70 -8.76
C LYS A 172 -4.61 -15.43 -8.82
N PRO A 173 -4.13 -15.82 -10.01
CA PRO A 173 -2.88 -16.55 -10.12
C PRO A 173 -1.67 -15.67 -9.72
N LEU A 174 -0.64 -16.34 -9.24
CA LEU A 174 0.71 -15.84 -8.98
C LEU A 174 1.70 -16.77 -9.70
N SER A 175 2.97 -16.39 -9.76
CA SER A 175 4.05 -17.21 -10.30
C SER A 175 4.10 -18.58 -9.65
N GLU A 176 4.13 -19.65 -10.46
CA GLU A 176 4.26 -21.04 -10.00
C GLU A 176 5.57 -21.30 -9.24
N LYS A 177 6.60 -20.46 -9.47
CA LYS A 177 7.91 -20.55 -8.81
C LYS A 177 7.91 -19.99 -7.39
N LEU A 178 6.84 -19.33 -6.98
CA LEU A 178 6.79 -18.62 -5.71
C LEU A 178 6.92 -19.58 -4.53
N THR A 179 6.26 -20.73 -4.55
CA THR A 179 6.32 -21.76 -3.49
C THR A 179 7.76 -22.23 -3.24
N GLU A 180 8.48 -22.64 -4.29
CA GLU A 180 9.88 -23.09 -4.22
C GLU A 180 10.79 -22.01 -3.60
N VAL A 181 10.62 -20.75 -4.02
CA VAL A 181 11.41 -19.63 -3.51
C VAL A 181 11.09 -19.34 -2.04
N LEU A 182 9.81 -19.40 -1.64
CA LEU A 182 9.41 -19.18 -0.25
C LEU A 182 9.97 -20.27 0.69
N GLU A 183 9.98 -21.54 0.27
CA GLU A 183 10.63 -22.63 1.03
C GLU A 183 12.12 -22.33 1.30
N SER A 184 12.82 -21.79 0.30
CA SER A 184 14.21 -21.38 0.43
C SER A 184 14.38 -20.26 1.45
N TYR A 185 13.47 -19.27 1.46
CA TYR A 185 13.50 -18.15 2.40
C TYR A 185 13.20 -18.58 3.83
N VAL A 186 12.20 -19.45 4.04
CA VAL A 186 11.88 -20.00 5.37
C VAL A 186 13.11 -20.67 6.00
N SER A 187 13.90 -21.36 5.19
CA SER A 187 15.09 -22.09 5.62
C SER A 187 16.37 -21.24 5.70
N ALA A 188 16.37 -20.02 5.17
CA ALA A 188 17.56 -19.17 5.08
C ALA A 188 17.88 -18.49 6.41
N GLU A 189 18.78 -19.06 7.22
CA GLU A 189 19.14 -18.52 8.54
C GLU A 189 19.67 -17.08 8.51
N GLU A 190 20.33 -16.69 7.42
CA GLU A 190 20.84 -15.33 7.22
C GLU A 190 19.73 -14.31 6.97
N LEU A 191 18.53 -14.73 6.58
CA LEU A 191 17.42 -13.84 6.31
C LEU A 191 16.77 -13.36 7.63
N PRO A 192 16.45 -12.06 7.76
CA PRO A 192 15.79 -11.54 8.95
C PRO A 192 14.51 -12.30 9.31
N MET A 193 14.30 -12.48 10.61
CA MET A 193 13.17 -13.26 11.14
C MET A 193 11.80 -12.78 10.64
N HIS A 194 11.63 -11.46 10.47
CA HIS A 194 10.37 -10.90 9.99
C HIS A 194 10.09 -11.27 8.52
N CYS A 195 11.11 -11.28 7.66
CA CYS A 195 10.99 -11.77 6.28
C CYS A 195 10.64 -13.25 6.25
N ARG A 196 11.36 -14.07 7.02
CA ARG A 196 11.09 -15.52 7.11
C ARG A 196 9.68 -15.83 7.59
N ARG A 197 9.19 -15.08 8.57
CA ARG A 197 7.82 -15.24 9.08
C ARG A 197 6.77 -14.93 8.01
N VAL A 198 6.91 -13.82 7.29
CA VAL A 198 5.96 -13.49 6.21
C VAL A 198 6.05 -14.50 5.08
N ALA A 199 7.26 -14.96 4.74
CA ALA A 199 7.45 -16.00 3.74
C ALA A 199 6.76 -17.32 4.13
N TYR A 200 6.90 -17.73 5.39
CA TYR A 200 6.22 -18.91 5.94
C TYR A 200 4.69 -18.75 5.89
N ASP A 201 4.15 -17.64 6.40
CA ASP A 201 2.71 -17.40 6.41
C ASP A 201 2.11 -17.39 4.98
N LEU A 202 2.85 -16.82 4.02
CA LEU A 202 2.46 -16.82 2.62
C LEU A 202 2.53 -18.23 2.00
N LEU A 203 3.58 -19.00 2.29
CA LEU A 203 3.74 -20.37 1.82
C LEU A 203 2.54 -21.23 2.24
N ILE A 204 2.20 -21.21 3.53
CA ILE A 204 1.02 -21.94 4.05
C ILE A 204 -0.26 -21.51 3.33
N THR A 205 -0.45 -20.20 3.13
CA THR A 205 -1.64 -19.68 2.42
C THR A 205 -1.73 -20.22 0.98
N LEU A 206 -0.60 -20.37 0.29
CA LEU A 206 -0.56 -20.88 -1.08
C LEU A 206 -0.78 -22.39 -1.14
N GLU A 207 -0.23 -23.15 -0.19
CA GLU A 207 -0.45 -24.60 -0.07
C GLU A 207 -1.92 -24.94 0.22
N GLU A 208 -2.55 -24.21 1.15
CA GLU A 208 -3.98 -24.37 1.45
C GLU A 208 -4.86 -24.08 0.24
N ARG A 209 -4.48 -23.09 -0.58
CA ARG A 209 -5.16 -22.77 -1.84
C ARG A 209 -5.04 -23.90 -2.86
N THR A 210 -3.87 -24.50 -3.01
CA THR A 210 -3.69 -25.65 -3.93
C THR A 210 -4.50 -26.85 -3.47
N ALA A 211 -4.48 -27.17 -2.17
CA ALA A 211 -5.23 -28.30 -1.61
C ALA A 211 -6.75 -28.13 -1.69
N SER A 212 -7.25 -26.89 -1.75
CA SER A 212 -8.69 -26.59 -1.89
C SER A 212 -9.18 -26.66 -3.35
N ASN A 213 -8.27 -26.62 -4.33
CA ASN A 213 -8.59 -26.65 -5.76
C ASN A 213 -8.46 -28.05 -6.39
N ASP A 214 -7.91 -29.01 -5.65
CA ASP A 214 -7.82 -30.44 -5.99
C ASP A 214 -9.04 -31.23 -5.48
#